data_AF-A0A5E4KN40-F1
#
_entry.id   AF-A0A5E4KN40-F1
#
_cell.length_a   1.000
_cell.length_b   1.000
_cell.length_c   1.000
_cell.angle_alpha   90.00
_cell.angle_beta   90.00
_cell.angle_gamma   90.00
#
_symmetry.space_group_name_H-M   'P 1'
#
loop_
_entity.id
_entity.type
_entity.pdbx_description
1 polymer ?
#
loop_
_entity_poly.entity_id
_entity_poly.type
_entity_poly.pdbx_seq_one_letter_code
_entity_poly.pdbx_strand_id
1 'polypeptide(L)'
;MKINKSNSKGVGFLKEERGVSPVIAVILMVAITVVMAAIVSSWSSGIKAPTTPTTVGMDISRNNDTLTLVITAIDPASSAPLPTMNISYMNWSGTAFVKNNTLLSNVDVGFSTNILTQNASVKPVVITVTFKDGSKKVIYSREA
;
A
#
# COMPACT_ATOMS: atom_id res chain seq x y z
N MET A 1 -45.09 74.81 -45.16
CA MET A 1 -44.14 73.67 -45.24
C MET A 1 -43.50 73.48 -43.86
N LYS A 2 -43.54 72.28 -43.31
CA LYS A 2 -43.33 71.96 -41.89
C LYS A 2 -41.84 72.04 -41.47
N ILE A 3 -41.61 72.50 -40.24
CA ILE A 3 -40.33 72.44 -39.50
C ILE A 3 -40.02 70.97 -39.18
N ASN A 4 -38.76 70.54 -39.27
CA ASN A 4 -38.32 69.34 -38.57
C ASN A 4 -36.95 69.51 -37.90
N LYS A 5 -36.99 69.27 -36.59
CA LYS A 5 -35.96 69.47 -35.57
C LYS A 5 -35.03 68.26 -35.58
N SER A 6 -33.72 68.45 -35.83
CA SER A 6 -32.75 67.36 -35.72
C SER A 6 -32.48 67.07 -34.24
N ASN A 7 -32.81 65.85 -33.81
CA ASN A 7 -32.76 65.37 -32.45
C ASN A 7 -31.29 65.10 -32.04
N SER A 8 -30.83 65.79 -30.99
CA SER A 8 -29.62 65.44 -30.24
C SER A 8 -29.77 64.02 -29.68
N LYS A 9 -29.07 63.05 -30.29
CA LYS A 9 -28.95 61.71 -29.73
C LYS A 9 -27.94 61.76 -28.58
N GLY A 10 -28.43 61.42 -27.39
CA GLY A 10 -27.65 61.36 -26.16
C GLY A 10 -26.42 60.48 -26.29
N VAL A 11 -25.33 60.94 -25.69
CA VAL A 11 -24.06 60.24 -25.55
C VAL A 11 -24.29 59.04 -24.62
N GLY A 12 -24.31 57.83 -25.19
CA GLY A 12 -24.22 56.59 -24.45
C GLY A 12 -22.79 56.38 -23.96
N PHE A 13 -22.61 56.26 -22.64
CA PHE A 13 -21.33 56.05 -21.97
C PHE A 13 -20.81 54.63 -22.33
N LEU A 14 -19.97 54.51 -23.36
CA LEU A 14 -19.24 53.28 -23.63
C LEU A 14 -18.17 53.12 -22.54
N LYS A 15 -18.32 52.10 -21.71
CA LYS A 15 -17.40 51.79 -20.62
C LYS A 15 -16.10 51.28 -21.25
N GLU A 16 -15.08 52.13 -21.35
CA GLU A 16 -13.75 51.75 -21.83
C GLU A 16 -13.20 50.60 -20.97
N GLU A 17 -12.96 49.43 -21.57
CA GLU A 17 -12.26 48.34 -20.90
C GLU A 17 -10.80 48.76 -20.70
N ARG A 18 -10.49 49.22 -19.49
CA ARG A 18 -9.11 49.51 -19.10
C ARG A 18 -8.35 48.19 -19.05
N GLY A 19 -7.44 47.99 -20.01
CA GLY A 19 -6.51 46.87 -20.00
C GLY A 19 -5.71 46.84 -18.70
N VAL A 20 -5.48 45.63 -18.19
CA VAL A 20 -4.65 45.41 -17.00
C VAL A 20 -3.25 45.97 -17.25
N SER A 21 -2.67 46.68 -16.27
CA SER A 21 -1.32 47.23 -16.38
C SER A 21 -0.29 46.13 -16.71
N PRO A 22 0.70 46.38 -17.59
CA PRO A 22 1.72 45.39 -17.97
C PRO A 22 2.40 44.73 -16.77
N VAL A 23 2.64 45.48 -15.69
CA VAL A 23 3.29 44.97 -14.47
C VAL A 23 2.35 44.07 -13.66
N ILE A 24 1.08 44.44 -13.58
CA ILE A 24 0.06 43.67 -12.84
C ILE A 24 -0.20 42.34 -13.55
N ALA A 25 -0.18 42.34 -14.89
CA ALA A 25 -0.32 41.12 -15.68
C ALA A 25 0.79 40.10 -15.35
N VAL A 26 2.03 40.56 -15.20
CA VAL A 26 3.17 39.70 -14.87
C VAL A 26 3.06 39.14 -13.46
N ILE A 27 2.67 39.95 -12.48
CA ILE A 27 2.50 39.48 -11.08
C ILE A 27 1.44 38.38 -11.01
N LEU A 28 0.31 38.57 -11.72
CA LEU A 28 -0.77 37.57 -11.76
C LEU A 28 -0.33 36.26 -12.43
N MET A 29 0.45 36.35 -13.51
CA MET A 29 0.99 35.18 -14.21
C MET A 29 1.99 34.40 -13.33
N VAL A 30 2.89 35.09 -12.65
CA VAL A 30 3.87 34.45 -11.77
C VAL A 30 3.18 33.84 -10.55
N ALA A 31 2.18 34.51 -9.99
CA ALA A 31 1.45 34.00 -8.83
C ALA A 31 0.80 32.63 -9.10
N ILE A 32 0.06 32.49 -10.21
CA ILE A 32 -0.62 31.23 -10.51
C ILE A 32 0.36 30.10 -10.85
N THR A 33 1.47 30.40 -11.53
CA THR A 33 2.48 29.39 -11.88
C THR A 33 3.21 28.86 -10.66
N VAL A 34 3.53 29.71 -9.68
CA VAL A 34 4.15 29.29 -8.41
C VAL A 34 3.21 28.38 -7.62
N VAL A 35 1.91 28.71 -7.55
CA VAL A 35 0.91 27.87 -6.89
C VAL A 35 0.77 26.52 -7.59
N MET A 36 0.68 26.51 -8.92
CA MET A 36 0.60 25.27 -9.71
C MET A 36 1.83 24.39 -9.51
N ALA A 37 3.03 24.98 -9.51
CA ALA A 37 4.26 24.25 -9.29
C ALA A 37 4.30 23.58 -7.90
N ALA A 38 3.87 24.29 -6.85
CA ALA A 38 3.82 23.76 -5.49
C ALA A 38 2.85 22.58 -5.34
N ILE A 39 1.68 22.67 -5.98
CA ILE A 39 0.67 21.61 -5.93
C ILE A 39 1.16 20.36 -6.65
N VAL A 40 1.68 20.50 -7.87
CA VAL A 40 2.18 19.36 -8.66
C VAL A 40 3.38 18.69 -7.99
N SER A 41 4.25 19.48 -7.36
CA SER A 41 5.36 18.95 -6.54
C SER A 41 4.87 18.14 -5.33
N SER A 42 3.80 18.61 -4.68
CA SER A 42 3.18 17.90 -3.55
C SER A 42 2.51 16.60 -3.99
N TRP A 43 1.93 16.57 -5.19
CA TRP A 43 1.31 15.36 -5.76
C TRP A 43 2.32 14.35 -6.31
N SER A 44 3.46 14.80 -6.84
CA SER A 44 4.48 13.88 -7.41
C SER A 44 5.12 12.97 -6.35
N SER A 45 5.24 13.44 -5.11
CA SER A 45 5.76 12.64 -3.99
C SER A 45 4.74 11.61 -3.47
N GLY A 46 3.44 11.84 -3.71
CA GLY A 46 2.35 11.03 -3.15
C GLY A 46 1.91 9.84 -4.00
N ILE A 47 2.17 9.85 -5.31
CA ILE A 47 1.74 8.77 -6.21
C ILE A 47 2.80 7.67 -6.22
N LYS A 48 2.73 6.78 -5.21
CA LYS A 48 3.38 5.47 -5.32
C LYS A 48 2.47 4.57 -6.16
N ALA A 49 3.04 3.88 -7.15
CA ALA A 49 2.32 2.84 -7.88
C ALA A 49 1.74 1.83 -6.88
N PRO A 50 0.52 1.31 -7.11
CA PRO A 50 -0.03 0.26 -6.27
C PRO A 50 0.94 -0.94 -6.32
N THR A 51 1.59 -1.24 -5.21
CA THR A 51 2.33 -2.50 -5.08
C THR A 51 1.30 -3.61 -5.08
N THR A 52 1.35 -4.51 -6.06
CA THR A 52 0.52 -5.71 -6.06
C THR A 52 0.73 -6.44 -4.73
N PRO A 53 -0.32 -6.65 -3.93
CA PRO A 53 -0.16 -7.27 -2.63
C PRO A 53 0.37 -8.69 -2.81
N THR A 54 1.46 -8.99 -2.13
CA THR A 54 2.00 -10.36 -2.10
C THR A 54 1.13 -11.23 -1.19
N THR A 55 0.74 -12.40 -1.70
CA THR A 55 -0.07 -13.38 -0.99
C THR A 55 0.60 -14.74 -1.02
N VAL A 56 0.52 -15.47 0.09
CA VAL A 56 1.06 -16.81 0.22
C VAL A 56 -0.08 -17.72 0.63
N GLY A 57 -0.35 -18.73 -0.20
CA GLY A 57 -1.24 -19.83 0.11
C GLY A 57 -0.48 -20.91 0.87
N MET A 58 -1.05 -21.38 1.97
CA MET A 58 -0.44 -22.35 2.85
C MET A 58 -1.49 -23.29 3.40
N ASP A 59 -1.19 -24.58 3.39
CA ASP A 59 -1.98 -25.60 4.06
C ASP A 59 -1.27 -26.05 5.34
N ILE A 60 -2.05 -26.20 6.41
CA ILE A 60 -1.55 -26.48 7.75
C ILE A 60 -2.38 -27.61 8.32
N SER A 61 -1.76 -28.78 8.40
CA SER A 61 -2.34 -29.97 9.00
C SER A 61 -1.69 -30.23 10.36
N ARG A 62 -2.50 -30.58 11.35
CA ARG A 62 -2.03 -30.86 12.71
C ARG A 62 -2.39 -32.28 13.10
N ASN A 63 -1.37 -33.04 13.49
CA ASN A 63 -1.50 -34.28 14.22
C ASN A 63 -1.16 -34.04 15.70
N ASN A 64 -1.43 -35.03 16.57
CA ASN A 64 -1.25 -34.91 18.01
C ASN A 64 0.12 -34.33 18.40
N ASP A 65 1.21 -34.78 17.77
CA ASP A 65 2.55 -34.31 18.13
C ASP A 65 3.22 -33.43 17.07
N THR A 66 2.69 -33.41 15.85
CA THR A 66 3.35 -32.80 14.69
C THR A 66 2.46 -31.82 13.97
N LEU A 67 3.03 -30.68 13.60
CA LEU A 67 2.42 -29.69 12.71
C LEU A 67 3.08 -29.83 11.34
N THR A 68 2.30 -30.16 10.32
CA THR A 68 2.75 -30.22 8.93
C THR A 68 2.32 -28.96 8.21
N LEU A 69 3.28 -28.31 7.57
CA LEU A 69 3.10 -27.10 6.81
C LEU A 69 3.44 -27.36 5.35
N VAL A 70 2.61 -26.90 4.42
CA VAL A 70 2.87 -26.96 2.97
C VAL A 70 2.56 -25.62 2.34
N ILE A 71 3.49 -25.07 1.56
CA ILE A 71 3.22 -23.87 0.75
C ILE A 71 2.57 -24.30 -0.55
N THR A 72 1.36 -23.80 -0.81
CA THR A 72 0.55 -24.18 -1.98
C THR A 72 0.56 -23.13 -3.08
N ALA A 73 0.77 -21.86 -2.74
CA ALA A 73 0.85 -20.77 -3.72
C ALA A 73 1.68 -19.59 -3.20
N ILE A 74 2.34 -18.87 -4.11
CA ILE A 74 2.98 -17.58 -3.84
C ILE A 74 2.64 -16.67 -5.03
N ASP A 75 1.90 -15.60 -4.75
CA ASP A 75 1.48 -14.64 -5.76
C ASP A 75 2.01 -13.24 -5.45
N PRO A 76 2.48 -12.50 -6.48
CA PRO A 76 2.76 -12.96 -7.84
C PRO A 76 3.97 -13.92 -7.91
N ALA A 77 4.08 -14.70 -8.98
CA ALA A 77 5.16 -15.67 -9.16
C ALA A 77 6.58 -15.07 -9.03
N SER A 78 6.76 -13.77 -9.33
CA SER A 78 8.04 -13.07 -9.15
C SER A 78 8.47 -12.93 -7.68
N SER A 79 7.53 -13.06 -6.74
CA SER A 79 7.80 -13.04 -5.29
C SER A 79 8.36 -14.36 -4.76
N ALA A 80 8.25 -15.46 -5.52
CA ALA A 80 8.86 -16.74 -5.19
C ALA A 80 10.34 -16.81 -5.63
N PRO A 81 11.23 -17.48 -4.90
CA PRO A 81 11.03 -18.03 -3.56
C PRO A 81 11.06 -16.92 -2.48
N LEU A 82 10.43 -17.20 -1.35
CA LEU A 82 10.43 -16.35 -0.16
C LEU A 82 11.82 -16.37 0.49
N PRO A 83 12.48 -15.21 0.71
CA PRO A 83 13.79 -15.15 1.33
C PRO A 83 13.84 -15.81 2.71
N THR A 84 12.89 -15.45 3.58
CA THR A 84 12.80 -16.03 4.92
C THR A 84 11.35 -16.24 5.35
N MET A 85 11.12 -17.35 6.05
CA MET A 85 9.85 -17.67 6.70
C MET A 85 10.14 -18.03 8.15
N ASN A 86 9.43 -17.38 9.05
CA ASN A 86 9.59 -17.53 10.49
C ASN A 86 8.33 -18.14 11.10
N ILE A 87 8.46 -19.31 11.69
CA ILE A 87 7.33 -20.04 12.28
C ILE A 87 7.49 -20.02 13.79
N SER A 88 6.65 -19.24 14.46
CA SER A 88 6.57 -19.19 15.92
C SER A 88 5.45 -20.11 16.39
N TYR A 89 5.78 -21.03 17.29
CA TYR A 89 4.84 -21.98 17.86
C TYR A 89 5.16 -22.22 19.33
N MET A 90 4.18 -22.71 20.10
CA MET A 90 4.45 -23.24 21.43
C MET A 90 4.69 -24.76 21.35
N ASN A 91 5.55 -25.31 22.19
CA ASN A 91 5.63 -26.76 22.39
C ASN A 91 5.58 -27.08 23.88
N TRP A 92 5.20 -28.30 24.22
CA TRP A 92 5.28 -28.77 25.60
C TRP A 92 6.70 -29.29 25.87
N SER A 93 7.36 -28.77 26.91
CA SER A 93 8.70 -29.21 27.32
C SER A 93 8.69 -30.38 28.31
N GLY A 94 7.51 -30.88 28.70
CA GLY A 94 7.33 -31.82 29.82
C GLY A 94 6.84 -31.15 31.10
N THR A 95 7.14 -29.87 31.29
CA THR A 95 6.79 -29.11 32.51
C THR A 95 5.99 -27.82 32.22
N ALA A 96 6.24 -27.19 31.07
CA ALA A 96 5.55 -25.96 30.67
C ALA A 96 5.45 -25.87 29.14
N PHE A 97 4.61 -24.95 28.65
CA PHE A 97 4.61 -24.55 27.25
C PHE A 97 5.73 -23.54 27.00
N VAL A 98 6.60 -23.83 26.03
CA VAL A 98 7.73 -22.98 25.65
C VAL A 98 7.53 -22.46 24.23
N LYS A 99 7.77 -21.17 24.03
CA LYS A 99 7.77 -20.56 22.70
C LYS A 99 9.04 -20.97 21.95
N ASN A 100 8.85 -21.59 20.79
CA ASN A 100 9.92 -21.94 19.87
C ASN A 100 9.72 -21.23 18.54
N ASN A 101 10.80 -21.19 17.78
CA ASN A 101 10.84 -20.51 16.52
C ASN A 101 11.71 -21.28 15.52
N THR A 102 11.16 -21.55 14.35
CA THR A 102 11.89 -22.16 13.24
C THR A 102 12.03 -21.14 12.13
N LEU A 103 13.28 -20.83 11.76
CA LEU A 103 13.59 -19.98 10.63
C LEU A 103 13.92 -20.84 9.41
N LEU A 104 13.18 -20.62 8.34
CA LEU A 104 13.37 -21.27 7.04
C LEU A 104 13.81 -20.22 6.04
N SER A 105 14.71 -20.62 5.13
CA SER A 105 15.25 -19.73 4.10
C SER A 105 14.96 -20.30 2.72
N ASN A 106 14.80 -19.42 1.74
CA ASN A 106 14.61 -19.78 0.34
C ASN A 106 13.43 -20.76 0.13
N VAL A 107 12.26 -20.39 0.65
CA VAL A 107 11.07 -21.24 0.66
C VAL A 107 10.24 -21.01 -0.61
N ASP A 108 9.93 -22.07 -1.34
CA ASP A 108 9.18 -22.01 -2.60
C ASP A 108 7.86 -22.79 -2.53
N VAL A 109 7.03 -22.67 -3.58
CA VAL A 109 5.80 -23.44 -3.74
C VAL A 109 6.12 -24.94 -3.74
N GLY A 110 5.31 -25.72 -3.02
CA GLY A 110 5.52 -27.15 -2.81
C GLY A 110 6.49 -27.48 -1.68
N PHE A 111 7.14 -26.49 -1.06
CA PHE A 111 7.95 -26.74 0.13
C PHE A 111 7.07 -27.21 1.29
N SER A 112 7.52 -28.27 1.96
CA SER A 112 6.86 -28.80 3.15
C SER A 112 7.84 -28.95 4.31
N THR A 113 7.35 -28.70 5.52
CA THR A 113 8.10 -28.91 6.75
C THR A 113 7.23 -29.51 7.83
N ASN A 114 7.83 -30.34 8.68
CA ASN A 114 7.19 -30.89 9.87
C ASN A 114 7.82 -30.28 11.11
N ILE A 115 6.99 -29.81 12.02
CA ILE A 115 7.41 -29.22 13.29
C ILE A 115 6.93 -30.11 14.42
N LEU A 116 7.86 -30.56 15.26
CA LEU A 116 7.54 -31.32 16.45
C LEU A 116 7.03 -30.37 17.54
N THR A 117 5.78 -30.53 17.91
CA THR A 117 5.08 -29.73 18.94
C THR A 117 4.87 -30.50 20.25
N GLN A 118 5.11 -31.82 20.26
CA GLN A 118 5.19 -32.73 21.40
C GLN A 118 4.00 -32.71 22.39
N ASN A 119 2.80 -32.29 21.95
CA ASN A 119 1.50 -32.58 22.57
C ASN A 119 0.37 -31.97 21.72
N ALA A 120 -0.84 -32.56 21.75
CA ALA A 120 -1.99 -32.09 20.98
C ALA A 120 -2.53 -30.73 21.48
N SER A 121 -2.26 -30.37 22.73
CA SER A 121 -2.75 -29.16 23.41
C SER A 121 -1.90 -27.90 23.21
N VAL A 122 -1.15 -27.80 22.11
CA VAL A 122 -0.35 -26.61 21.82
C VAL A 122 -1.24 -25.45 21.36
N LYS A 123 -1.09 -24.34 22.10
CA LYS A 123 -1.71 -23.02 21.85
C LYS A 123 -1.05 -22.27 20.66
N PRO A 124 -1.21 -20.94 20.45
CA PRO A 124 -1.16 -20.35 19.10
C PRO A 124 0.07 -20.65 18.26
N VAL A 125 -0.20 -20.84 16.97
CA VAL A 125 0.81 -20.89 15.91
C VAL A 125 0.71 -19.61 15.10
N VAL A 126 1.83 -18.91 14.98
CA VAL A 126 1.95 -17.67 14.20
C VAL A 126 3.05 -17.84 13.18
N ILE A 127 2.70 -17.63 11.91
CA ILE A 127 3.63 -17.76 10.79
C ILE A 127 3.80 -16.39 10.15
N THR A 128 5.03 -15.91 10.20
CA THR A 128 5.44 -14.63 9.64
C THR A 128 6.39 -14.88 8.48
N VAL A 129 6.06 -14.35 7.32
CA VAL A 129 6.89 -14.42 6.12
C VAL A 129 7.55 -13.07 5.88
N THR A 130 8.80 -13.10 5.42
CA THR A 130 9.48 -11.93 4.86
C THR A 130 9.56 -12.08 3.34
N PHE A 131 9.06 -11.09 2.62
CA PHE A 131 9.09 -11.05 1.16
C PHE A 131 10.37 -10.41 0.62
N LYS A 132 10.61 -10.52 -0.70
CA LYS A 132 11.80 -9.96 -1.38
C LYS A 132 11.91 -8.44 -1.27
N ASP A 133 10.80 -7.74 -1.07
CA ASP A 133 10.74 -6.30 -0.85
C ASP A 133 11.09 -5.89 0.60
N GLY A 134 11.39 -6.86 1.47
CA GLY A 134 11.67 -6.65 2.89
C GLY A 134 10.42 -6.51 3.76
N SER A 135 9.22 -6.52 3.16
CA SER A 135 7.97 -6.48 3.92
C SER A 135 7.75 -7.78 4.70
N LYS A 136 7.17 -7.67 5.89
CA LYS A 136 6.83 -8.80 6.75
C LYS A 136 5.32 -8.90 6.87
N LYS A 137 4.78 -10.11 6.76
CA LYS A 137 3.34 -10.35 6.89
C LYS A 137 3.08 -11.62 7.67
N VAL A 138 2.14 -11.53 8.60
CA VAL A 138 1.57 -12.71 9.26
C VAL A 138 0.57 -13.32 8.28
N ILE A 139 0.87 -14.53 7.80
CA ILE A 139 0.03 -15.24 6.83
C ILE A 139 -0.96 -16.15 7.55
N TYR A 140 -0.56 -16.65 8.72
CA TYR A 140 -1.39 -17.50 9.55
C TYR A 140 -1.17 -17.13 11.01
N SER A 141 -2.27 -16.94 11.72
CA SER A 141 -2.30 -16.86 13.17
C SER A 141 -3.55 -17.59 13.62
N ARG A 142 -3.38 -18.65 14.39
CA ARG A 142 -4.51 -19.32 15.03
C ARG A 142 -4.25 -19.33 16.52
N GLU A 143 -5.14 -18.67 17.27
CA GLU A 143 -5.28 -18.89 18.70
C GLU A 143 -6.18 -20.10 18.89
N ALA A 144 -5.72 -21.05 19.71
CA ALA A 144 -6.48 -22.25 20.08
C ALA A 144 -7.14 -22.01 21.43
#